data_AF-B4PF94-F1
#
_entry.id   AF-B4PF94-F1
#
_cell.length_a   1.000
_cell.length_b   1.000
_cell.length_c   1.000
_cell.angle_alpha   90.00
_cell.angle_beta   90.00
_cell.angle_gamma   90.00
#
_symmetry.space_group_name_H-M   'P 1'
#
loop_
_entity.id
_entity.type
_entity.pdbx_description
1 polymer ?
#
loop_
_entity_poly.entity_id
_entity_poly.type
_entity_poly.pdbx_seq_one_letter_code
_entity_poly.pdbx_strand_id
1 'polypeptide(L)'
;MSLASSDKEIETGQFSFPASWQDNVRMQVQFAMFRSRHLDAESYDAKMNFWMELIGKYLKFSGRPIFSLRNLQLLFMRGDQLPACLDTVISEMQKRKQIRSRSEFEHDPANSWSGWLVNSLVTRPLSWGWSKIKHSVVTEDLEASTLVEWIHLDVLNVCVIF
;
A
#
# COMPACT_ATOMS: atom_id res chain seq x y z
N MET A 1 -42.31 -27.17 -16.23
CA MET A 1 -41.09 -26.40 -16.55
C MET A 1 -41.13 -25.13 -15.73
N SER A 2 -40.42 -25.09 -14.60
CA SER A 2 -40.35 -23.92 -13.73
C SER A 2 -38.87 -23.54 -13.64
N LEU A 3 -38.49 -22.46 -14.33
CA LEU A 3 -37.16 -21.87 -14.22
C LEU A 3 -37.13 -21.08 -12.91
N ALA A 4 -36.66 -21.73 -11.84
CA ALA A 4 -36.22 -21.00 -10.66
C ALA A 4 -34.93 -20.27 -11.04
N SER A 5 -35.03 -18.95 -11.21
CA SER A 5 -33.89 -18.05 -11.25
C SER A 5 -33.16 -18.20 -9.92
N SER A 6 -32.09 -18.97 -9.88
CA SER A 6 -31.09 -18.84 -8.82
C SER A 6 -30.30 -17.59 -9.13
N ASP A 7 -30.86 -16.45 -8.73
CA ASP A 7 -30.10 -15.22 -8.55
C ASP A 7 -29.03 -15.53 -7.50
N LYS A 8 -27.80 -15.73 -7.98
CA LYS A 8 -26.61 -15.73 -7.14
C LYS A 8 -26.48 -14.30 -6.63
N GLU A 9 -27.00 -14.05 -5.44
CA GLU A 9 -26.58 -12.93 -4.62
C GLU A 9 -25.07 -13.04 -4.47
N ILE A 10 -24.35 -12.21 -5.22
CA ILE A 10 -22.95 -11.91 -4.92
C ILE A 10 -23.02 -11.10 -3.64
N GLU A 11 -23.01 -11.79 -2.50
CA GLU A 11 -22.75 -11.16 -1.21
C GLU A 11 -21.39 -10.46 -1.34
N THR A 12 -21.42 -9.15 -1.56
CA THR A 12 -20.27 -8.29 -1.32
C THR A 12 -20.05 -8.30 0.19
N GLY A 13 -19.38 -9.34 0.69
CA GLY A 13 -19.06 -9.47 2.12
C GLY A 13 -18.39 -8.18 2.58
N GLN A 14 -18.81 -7.61 3.70
CA GLN A 14 -18.19 -6.39 4.22
C GLN A 14 -16.86 -6.74 4.91
N PHE A 15 -15.85 -5.88 4.80
CA PHE A 15 -14.62 -6.07 5.56
C PHE A 15 -14.89 -6.01 7.06
N SER A 16 -14.52 -7.07 7.79
CA SER A 16 -14.67 -7.13 9.24
C SER A 16 -13.45 -6.52 9.92
N PHE A 17 -13.66 -5.39 10.60
CA PHE A 17 -12.62 -4.74 11.41
C PHE A 17 -12.39 -5.48 12.74
N PRO A 18 -11.18 -5.36 13.33
CA PRO A 18 -10.90 -5.93 14.65
C PRO A 18 -11.89 -5.43 15.70
N ALA A 19 -12.20 -6.25 16.72
CA ALA A 19 -13.10 -5.85 17.80
C ALA A 19 -12.64 -4.55 18.52
N SER A 20 -11.32 -4.34 18.60
CA SER A 20 -10.73 -3.10 19.14
C SER A 20 -11.07 -1.84 18.34
N TRP A 21 -11.55 -1.98 17.10
CA TRP A 21 -11.88 -0.85 16.22
C TRP A 21 -13.04 0.01 16.76
N GLN A 22 -13.94 -0.59 17.52
CA GLN A 22 -15.09 0.11 18.14
C GLN A 22 -14.70 0.87 19.41
N ASP A 23 -13.55 0.57 20.01
CA ASP A 23 -13.07 1.25 21.21
C ASP A 23 -12.39 2.57 20.83
N ASN A 24 -13.07 3.69 21.08
CA ASN A 24 -12.57 5.03 20.76
C ASN A 24 -11.24 5.34 21.43
N VAL A 25 -11.09 4.96 22.71
CA VAL A 25 -9.89 5.29 23.50
C VAL A 25 -8.69 4.50 22.97
N ARG A 26 -8.88 3.20 22.73
CA ARG A 26 -7.82 2.36 22.14
C ARG A 26 -7.43 2.84 20.76
N MET A 27 -8.41 3.14 19.91
CA MET A 27 -8.13 3.55 18.54
C MET A 27 -7.51 4.93 18.44
N GLN A 28 -7.81 5.86 19.34
CA GLN A 28 -7.11 7.14 19.41
C GLN A 28 -5.61 6.93 19.63
N VAL A 29 -5.23 6.00 20.51
CA VAL A 29 -3.81 5.61 20.71
C VAL A 29 -3.24 4.93 19.46
N GLN A 30 -4.03 4.09 18.79
CA GLN A 30 -3.60 3.45 17.53
C GLN A 30 -3.39 4.44 16.40
N PHE A 31 -4.13 5.55 16.35
CA PHE A 31 -4.06 6.57 15.29
C PHE A 31 -2.94 7.59 15.51
N ALA A 32 -2.49 7.78 16.75
CA ALA A 32 -1.40 8.70 17.07
C ALA A 32 -0.10 8.33 16.34
N MET A 33 0.85 9.25 16.22
CA MET A 33 2.19 8.93 15.71
C MET A 33 2.89 7.87 16.57
N PHE A 34 3.89 7.18 16.01
CA PHE A 34 4.73 6.29 16.80
C PHE A 34 5.56 7.10 17.81
N ARG A 35 5.60 6.62 19.05
CA ARG A 35 6.61 7.06 20.01
C ARG A 35 7.94 6.40 19.64
N SER A 36 9.04 6.94 20.14
CA SER A 36 10.33 6.34 19.85
C SER A 36 10.42 4.94 20.45
N ARG A 37 10.87 3.97 19.64
CA ARG A 37 10.95 2.55 20.02
C ARG A 37 11.82 2.31 21.26
N HIS A 38 12.80 3.16 21.53
CA HIS A 38 13.66 3.03 22.71
C HIS A 38 12.94 3.29 24.04
N LEU A 39 11.82 4.03 24.02
CA LEU A 39 11.02 4.30 25.22
C LEU A 39 10.12 3.13 25.58
N ASP A 40 9.57 2.46 24.56
CA ASP A 40 8.68 1.31 24.71
C ASP A 40 8.66 0.50 23.41
N ALA A 41 9.52 -0.52 23.36
CA ALA A 41 9.65 -1.37 22.18
C ALA A 41 8.44 -2.30 22.02
N GLU A 42 7.85 -2.76 23.12
CA GLU A 42 6.72 -3.70 23.12
C GLU A 42 5.48 -3.03 22.52
N SER A 43 5.10 -1.85 23.02
CA SER A 43 3.96 -1.11 22.48
C SER A 43 4.18 -0.66 21.04
N TYR A 44 5.43 -0.28 20.69
CA TYR A 44 5.80 0.06 19.31
C TYR A 44 5.58 -1.13 18.38
N ASP A 45 6.16 -2.29 18.72
CA ASP A 45 6.13 -3.47 17.87
C ASP A 45 4.69 -4.04 17.78
N ALA A 46 3.92 -4.01 18.88
CA ALA A 46 2.51 -4.41 18.88
C ALA A 46 1.65 -3.52 17.97
N LYS A 47 1.83 -2.19 18.03
CA LYS A 47 1.16 -1.23 17.14
C LYS A 47 1.57 -1.42 15.68
N MET A 48 2.86 -1.65 15.43
CA MET A 48 3.37 -1.91 14.09
C MET A 48 2.73 -3.16 13.48
N ASN A 49 2.72 -4.26 14.23
CA ASN A 49 2.11 -5.52 13.79
C ASN A 49 0.60 -5.38 13.56
N PHE A 50 -0.12 -4.69 14.45
CA PHE A 50 -1.54 -4.41 14.28
C PHE A 50 -1.84 -3.75 12.91
N TRP A 51 -1.10 -2.70 12.56
CA TRP A 51 -1.34 -1.98 11.31
C TRP A 51 -0.94 -2.78 10.07
N MET A 52 0.23 -3.44 10.09
CA MET A 52 0.66 -4.27 8.96
C MET A 52 -0.33 -5.42 8.69
N GLU A 53 -0.81 -6.09 9.75
CA GLU A 53 -1.82 -7.13 9.61
C GLU A 53 -3.15 -6.60 9.09
N LEU A 54 -3.60 -5.44 9.59
CA LEU A 54 -4.87 -4.85 9.18
C LEU A 54 -4.85 -4.46 7.69
N ILE A 55 -3.76 -3.82 7.25
CA ILE A 55 -3.53 -3.48 5.84
C ILE A 55 -3.54 -4.76 5.00
N GLY A 56 -2.75 -5.77 5.37
CA GLY A 56 -2.68 -7.03 4.64
C GLY A 56 -4.03 -7.74 4.54
N LYS A 57 -4.80 -7.81 5.64
CA LYS A 57 -6.16 -8.39 5.66
C LYS A 57 -7.10 -7.62 4.74
N TYR A 58 -7.08 -6.29 4.79
CA TYR A 58 -7.92 -5.46 3.94
C TYR A 58 -7.58 -5.63 2.45
N LEU A 59 -6.30 -5.58 2.09
CA LEU A 59 -5.88 -5.72 0.70
C LEU A 59 -6.25 -7.10 0.13
N LYS A 60 -6.07 -8.17 0.90
CA LYS A 60 -6.53 -9.52 0.54
C LYS A 60 -8.03 -9.58 0.31
N PHE A 61 -8.80 -9.03 1.24
CA PHE A 61 -10.26 -8.98 1.14
C PHE A 61 -10.73 -8.18 -0.09
N SER A 62 -10.08 -7.05 -0.39
CA SER A 62 -10.43 -6.19 -1.52
C SER A 62 -10.00 -6.76 -2.89
N GLY A 63 -9.10 -7.76 -2.90
CA GLY A 63 -8.47 -8.28 -4.11
C GLY A 63 -7.55 -7.27 -4.81
N ARG A 64 -7.18 -6.17 -4.15
CA ARG A 64 -6.35 -5.10 -4.72
C ARG A 64 -5.02 -5.04 -3.97
N PRO A 65 -3.91 -5.50 -4.58
CA PRO A 65 -2.60 -5.45 -3.96
C PRO A 65 -1.95 -4.06 -4.03
N ILE A 66 -2.50 -3.14 -4.84
CA ILE A 66 -1.99 -1.79 -5.06
C ILE A 66 -2.70 -0.81 -4.13
N PHE A 67 -1.95 0.01 -3.42
CA PHE A 67 -2.48 1.02 -2.50
C PHE A 67 -1.56 2.25 -2.41
N SER A 68 -2.04 3.34 -1.83
CA SER A 68 -1.24 4.52 -1.48
C SER A 68 -1.45 4.90 -0.02
N LEU A 69 -0.56 5.71 0.55
CA LEU A 69 -0.73 6.23 1.91
C LEU A 69 -2.06 6.98 2.04
N ARG A 70 -2.37 7.84 1.07
CA ARG A 70 -3.61 8.61 1.07
C ARG A 70 -4.85 7.71 1.04
N ASN A 71 -4.82 6.65 0.22
CA ASN A 71 -5.92 5.69 0.13
C ASN A 71 -6.15 4.99 1.47
N LEU A 72 -5.08 4.50 2.12
CA LEU A 72 -5.19 3.85 3.43
C LEU A 72 -5.67 4.81 4.52
N GLN A 73 -5.20 6.05 4.52
CA GLN A 73 -5.63 7.06 5.49
C GLN A 73 -7.13 7.35 5.39
N LEU A 74 -7.64 7.55 4.17
CA LEU A 74 -9.07 7.78 3.94
C LEU A 74 -9.91 6.54 4.28
N LEU A 75 -9.39 5.36 3.95
CA LEU A 75 -10.09 4.10 4.20
C LEU A 75 -10.24 3.79 5.68
N PHE A 76 -9.17 4.03 6.46
CA PHE A 76 -9.14 3.81 7.89
C PHE A 76 -9.58 5.05 8.68
N MET A 77 -10.06 6.11 8.02
CA MET A 77 -10.51 7.32 8.69
C MET A 77 -11.67 7.04 9.64
N ARG A 78 -11.66 7.69 10.80
CA ARG A 78 -12.75 7.63 11.78
C ARG A 78 -13.27 9.03 12.06
N GLY A 79 -14.47 9.33 11.55
CA GLY A 79 -14.99 10.70 11.59
C GLY A 79 -14.08 11.62 10.78
N ASP A 80 -13.42 12.55 11.46
CA ASP A 80 -12.42 13.48 10.93
C ASP A 80 -10.96 13.07 11.23
N GLN A 81 -10.75 11.95 11.93
CA GLN A 81 -9.42 11.50 12.34
C GLN A 81 -8.80 10.54 11.31
N LEU A 82 -7.66 10.95 10.74
CA LEU A 82 -6.82 10.09 9.92
C LEU A 82 -5.77 9.40 10.80
N PRO A 83 -5.37 8.15 10.49
CA PRO A 83 -4.30 7.49 11.22
C PRO A 83 -2.95 8.09 10.83
N ALA A 84 -2.38 8.91 11.72
CA ALA A 84 -1.16 9.67 11.51
C ALA A 84 0.11 8.81 11.49
N CYS A 85 0.02 7.54 11.88
CA CYS A 85 1.16 6.62 11.95
C CYS A 85 1.41 5.81 10.66
N LEU A 86 0.53 5.87 9.68
CA LEU A 86 0.60 4.99 8.50
C LEU A 86 1.84 5.23 7.64
N ASP A 87 2.38 6.44 7.62
CA ASP A 87 3.65 6.77 6.97
C ASP A 87 4.81 5.91 7.51
N THR A 88 4.87 5.76 8.84
CA THR A 88 5.88 4.99 9.55
C THR A 88 5.67 3.49 9.32
N VAL A 89 4.41 3.04 9.26
CA VAL A 89 4.07 1.64 8.94
C VAL A 89 4.52 1.29 7.53
N ILE A 90 4.19 2.11 6.53
CA ILE A 90 4.60 1.88 5.13
C ILE A 90 6.12 1.85 5.01
N SER A 91 6.81 2.80 5.65
CA SER A 91 8.27 2.83 5.69
C SER A 91 8.87 1.55 6.27
N GLU A 92 8.26 0.99 7.32
CA GLU A 92 8.68 -0.27 7.92
C GLU A 92 8.37 -1.48 7.01
N MET A 93 7.20 -1.52 6.38
CA MET A 93 6.85 -2.55 5.41
C MET A 93 7.82 -2.57 4.22
N GLN A 94 8.27 -1.39 3.76
CA GLN A 94 9.28 -1.26 2.71
C GLN A 94 10.64 -1.81 3.19
N LYS A 95 11.09 -1.45 4.40
CA LYS A 95 12.34 -1.98 5.00
C LYS A 95 12.31 -3.50 5.13
N ARG A 96 11.15 -4.06 5.48
CA ARG A 96 10.90 -5.51 5.58
C ARG A 96 10.71 -6.19 4.22
N LYS A 97 10.75 -5.44 3.11
CA LYS A 97 10.54 -5.92 1.74
C LYS A 97 9.19 -6.59 1.52
N GLN A 98 8.17 -6.19 2.28
CA GLN A 98 6.78 -6.69 2.10
C GLN A 98 6.04 -5.93 1.00
N ILE A 99 6.49 -4.70 0.70
CA ILE A 99 5.95 -3.84 -0.34
C ILE A 99 7.07 -3.35 -1.24
N ARG A 100 6.73 -3.02 -2.49
CA ARG A 100 7.61 -2.32 -3.43
C ARG A 100 6.86 -1.14 -4.05
N SER A 101 7.58 -0.11 -4.47
CA SER A 101 6.95 0.95 -5.22
C SER A 101 6.49 0.40 -6.58
N ARG A 102 5.36 0.89 -7.08
CA ARG A 102 4.84 0.48 -8.39
C ARG A 102 5.83 0.82 -9.51
N SER A 103 6.46 2.00 -9.44
CA SER A 103 7.43 2.44 -10.43
C SER A 103 8.66 1.54 -10.46
N GLU A 104 9.17 1.10 -9.31
CA GLU A 104 10.27 0.13 -9.22
C GLU A 104 9.87 -1.23 -9.77
N PHE A 105 8.65 -1.69 -9.50
CA PHE A 105 8.14 -2.97 -10.01
C PHE A 105 7.97 -2.98 -11.54
N GLU A 106 7.42 -1.91 -12.12
CA GLU A 106 7.21 -1.77 -13.57
C GLU A 106 8.53 -1.61 -14.35
N HIS A 107 9.54 -1.00 -13.73
CA HIS A 107 10.86 -0.77 -14.31
C HIS A 107 11.86 -1.92 -14.04
N ASP A 108 11.48 -2.92 -13.24
CA ASP A 108 12.28 -4.12 -13.01
C ASP A 108 12.31 -4.96 -14.30
N PRO A 109 13.48 -5.15 -14.95
CA PRO A 109 13.61 -5.93 -16.18
C PRO A 109 13.15 -7.38 -16.03
N ALA A 110 13.08 -7.90 -14.79
CA ALA A 110 12.58 -9.24 -14.50
C ALA A 110 11.04 -9.33 -14.50
N ASN A 111 10.31 -8.22 -14.31
CA ASN A 111 8.84 -8.18 -14.26
C ASN A 111 8.21 -7.44 -15.46
N SER A 112 8.99 -6.69 -16.22
CA SER A 112 8.52 -5.95 -17.38
C SER A 112 8.63 -6.83 -18.64
N TRP A 113 7.53 -6.98 -19.41
CA TRP A 113 7.57 -7.54 -20.78
C TRP A 113 8.58 -6.80 -21.69
N SER A 114 8.95 -5.58 -21.32
CA SER A 114 9.99 -4.77 -21.95
C SER A 114 11.42 -5.25 -21.66
N GLY A 115 11.67 -6.06 -20.62
CA GLY A 115 13.00 -6.64 -20.33
C GLY A 115 13.55 -7.51 -21.45
N TRP A 116 12.67 -8.13 -22.24
CA TRP A 116 13.03 -8.79 -23.51
C TRP A 116 13.30 -7.78 -24.65
N LEU A 117 12.59 -6.64 -24.68
CA LEU A 117 12.75 -5.61 -25.70
C LEU A 117 14.03 -4.79 -25.50
N VAL A 118 14.41 -4.46 -24.27
CA VAL A 118 15.64 -3.69 -24.01
C VAL A 118 16.88 -4.55 -24.28
N ASN A 119 16.83 -5.86 -23.99
CA ASN A 119 17.90 -6.78 -24.37
C ASN A 119 17.99 -6.99 -25.90
N SER A 120 16.91 -6.72 -26.64
CA SER A 120 16.90 -6.75 -28.12
C SER A 120 17.33 -5.42 -28.77
N LEU A 121 17.47 -4.33 -28.01
CA LEU A 121 17.83 -3.00 -28.53
C LEU A 121 19.23 -2.52 -28.11
N VAL A 122 20.15 -3.46 -27.86
CA VAL A 122 21.62 -3.22 -27.80
C VAL A 122 22.20 -2.81 -29.17
N THR A 123 21.38 -2.59 -30.19
CA THR A 123 21.80 -2.03 -31.47
C THR A 123 21.07 -0.72 -31.78
N ARG A 124 21.37 0.35 -31.03
CA ARG A 124 21.81 1.66 -31.59
C ARG A 124 21.86 2.77 -30.52
N PRO A 125 22.99 3.49 -30.40
CA PRO A 125 23.09 4.68 -29.56
C PRO A 125 22.64 5.90 -30.37
N LEU A 126 21.60 6.60 -29.93
CA LEU A 126 21.26 7.92 -30.46
C LEU A 126 21.12 8.91 -29.30
N SER A 127 22.23 9.63 -29.10
CA SER A 127 22.31 11.01 -28.61
C SER A 127 21.47 11.33 -27.37
N TRP A 128 22.09 11.10 -26.22
CA TRP A 128 21.76 11.70 -24.93
C TRP A 128 21.91 13.22 -25.02
N GLY A 129 20.87 13.87 -25.51
CA GLY A 129 20.86 15.29 -25.84
C GLY A 129 19.66 16.00 -25.24
N TRP A 130 19.40 15.84 -23.94
CA TRP A 130 18.56 16.78 -23.18
C TRP A 130 19.16 17.07 -21.81
N SER A 131 19.99 18.11 -21.80
CA SER A 131 20.19 18.95 -20.63
C SER A 131 18.96 19.84 -20.46
N LYS A 132 18.31 19.78 -19.28
CA LYS A 132 17.95 20.96 -18.46
C LYS A 132 16.86 20.63 -17.44
N ILE A 133 17.23 20.87 -16.19
CA ILE A 133 16.46 21.57 -15.15
C ILE A 133 15.18 20.86 -14.67
N LYS A 134 15.18 20.49 -13.38
CA LYS A 134 14.03 20.79 -12.52
C LYS A 134 14.51 21.39 -11.19
N HIS A 135 14.04 22.61 -10.95
CA HIS A 135 14.21 23.37 -9.72
C HIS A 135 13.32 22.78 -8.62
N SER A 136 13.79 23.01 -7.39
CA SER A 136 13.12 22.82 -6.10
C SER A 136 11.59 22.96 -6.13
N VAL A 137 10.94 21.94 -5.60
CA VAL A 137 9.53 21.92 -5.19
C VAL A 137 9.50 21.20 -3.85
N VAL A 138 9.30 21.94 -2.75
CA VAL A 138 9.36 21.40 -1.38
C VAL A 138 7.97 21.31 -0.73
N THR A 139 6.93 21.85 -1.37
CA THR A 139 5.55 21.80 -0.84
C THR A 139 4.60 20.91 -1.65
N GLU A 140 4.84 20.67 -2.94
CA GLU A 140 4.06 19.64 -3.69
C GLU A 140 4.56 18.21 -3.39
N ASP A 141 5.79 18.06 -2.87
CA ASP A 141 6.41 16.76 -2.61
C ASP A 141 5.69 15.96 -1.52
N LEU A 142 5.13 16.63 -0.50
CA LEU A 142 4.43 15.92 0.57
C LEU A 142 3.14 15.28 0.06
N GLU A 143 2.29 16.03 -0.63
CA GLU A 143 1.06 15.48 -1.23
C GLU A 143 1.39 14.41 -2.26
N ALA A 144 2.38 14.66 -3.13
CA ALA A 144 2.85 13.68 -4.11
C ALA A 144 3.36 12.39 -3.45
N SER A 145 4.07 12.50 -2.32
CA SER A 145 4.58 11.35 -1.56
C SER A 145 3.44 10.48 -1.00
N THR A 146 2.31 11.08 -0.60
CA THR A 146 1.16 10.32 -0.12
C THR A 146 0.42 9.56 -1.22
N LEU A 147 0.58 10.01 -2.47
CA LEU A 147 -0.03 9.43 -3.67
C LEU A 147 0.86 8.35 -4.32
N VAL A 148 2.09 8.15 -3.83
CA VAL A 148 2.96 7.06 -4.30
C VAL A 148 2.24 5.73 -4.12
N GLU A 149 2.14 5.00 -5.22
CA GLU A 149 1.53 3.67 -5.25
C GLU A 149 2.54 2.60 -4.86
N TRP A 150 2.11 1.76 -3.92
CA TRP A 150 2.83 0.62 -3.39
C TRP A 150 2.11 -0.66 -3.79
N ILE A 151 2.87 -1.70 -4.08
CA ILE A 151 2.38 -3.05 -4.36
C ILE A 151 2.72 -3.94 -3.16
N HIS A 152 1.70 -4.54 -2.55
CA HIS A 152 1.88 -5.54 -1.49
C HIS A 152 2.19 -6.91 -2.10
N LEU A 153 3.40 -7.42 -1.85
CA LEU A 153 3.92 -8.61 -2.54
C LEU A 153 3.15 -9.89 -2.17
N ASP A 154 2.87 -10.10 -0.87
CA ASP A 154 2.13 -11.29 -0.43
C ASP A 154 0.70 -11.32 -0.97
N VAL A 155 0.07 -10.16 -1.11
CA VAL A 155 -1.30 -10.06 -1.65
C VAL A 155 -1.29 -10.23 -3.16
N LEU A 156 -0.29 -9.67 -3.86
CA LEU A 156 -0.12 -9.84 -5.30
C LEU A 156 -0.05 -11.33 -5.66
N ASN A 157 0.74 -12.11 -4.92
CA ASN A 157 0.86 -13.56 -5.14
C ASN A 157 -0.48 -14.29 -4.97
N VAL A 158 -1.34 -13.85 -4.06
CA VAL A 158 -2.67 -14.46 -3.86
C VAL A 158 -3.65 -14.01 -4.96
N CYS A 159 -3.56 -12.77 -5.43
CA CYS A 159 -4.47 -12.21 -6.42
C CYS A 159 -4.18 -12.61 -7.87
N VAL A 160 -2.92 -12.98 -8.21
CA VAL A 160 -2.49 -13.30 -9.59
C VAL A 160 -2.64 -14.80 -9.93
N ILE A 161 -3.00 -15.66 -8.97
CA ILE A 161 -3.12 -17.13 -9.17
C ILE A 161 -4.51 -17.56 -9.75
N PHE A 162 -5.30 -16.66 -10.34
CA PHE A 162 -6.57 -17.01 -10.99
C PHE A 162 -6.57 -16.75 -12.49
#